data_AF-A0A8H8IVF7-F1
#
_entry.id   AF-A0A8H8IVF7-F1
#
_cell.length_a   1.000
_cell.length_b   1.000
_cell.length_c   1.000
_cell.angle_alpha   90.00
_cell.angle_beta   90.00
_cell.angle_gamma   90.00
#
_symmetry.space_group_name_H-M   'P 1'
#
loop_
_entity.id
_entity.type
_entity.pdbx_description
1 polymer ?
#
loop_
_entity_poly.entity_id
_entity_poly.type
_entity_poly.pdbx_seq_one_letter_code
_entity_poly.pdbx_strand_id
1 'polypeptide(L)'
;MGNNARKYVDLIHRASGGKHANWNPPKKVLVGDWGYVDKATAEFVKEGNIFTDPLCSKALEHLENPIIVSDPEDLVRFDANALSDGTGKLSSDLGATGEMGIKVNASWSFSPKNRGAVITATDVVTEYLETGIVFPRLGDIAKLKDKAIVVETLTCSGYGLLLTDKGRGGSASLTLETWVSEAGLTAGSGIGGAWKCESQTGTWRTAYGYRADEKSTYTPLFTLRTLKRRLWPRYRGAQPLTNQYEGYELPWNVLDEDGEEDTDVPDDIADSPLSALY
;
A
#
# COMPACT_ATOMS: atom_id res chain seq x y z
N MET A 1 10.17 2.88 -22.66
CA MET A 1 10.46 1.94 -21.56
C MET A 1 9.34 2.14 -20.56
N GLY A 2 8.48 1.15 -20.38
CA GLY A 2 7.28 1.29 -19.55
C GLY A 2 7.58 1.58 -18.08
N ASN A 3 6.67 2.29 -17.42
CA ASN A 3 6.83 2.68 -16.03
C ASN A 3 6.46 1.54 -15.08
N ASN A 4 7.46 0.72 -14.73
CA ASN A 4 7.29 -0.45 -13.87
C ASN A 4 6.66 -0.12 -12.50
N ALA A 5 7.04 1.00 -11.88
CA ALA A 5 6.48 1.41 -10.59
C ALA A 5 4.98 1.65 -10.70
N ARG A 6 4.56 2.41 -11.72
CA ARG A 6 3.17 2.75 -11.96
C ARG A 6 2.30 1.52 -12.26
N LYS A 7 2.77 0.61 -13.12
CA LYS A 7 2.05 -0.65 -13.40
C LYS A 7 1.93 -1.52 -12.14
N TYR A 8 2.97 -1.59 -11.32
CA TYR A 8 2.92 -2.32 -10.05
C TYR A 8 1.89 -1.73 -9.08
N VAL A 9 1.94 -0.41 -8.87
CA VAL A 9 1.01 0.29 -7.97
C VAL A 9 -0.43 0.11 -8.44
N ASP A 10 -0.72 0.24 -9.74
CA ASP A 10 -2.06 0.03 -10.30
C ASP A 10 -2.58 -1.41 -10.05
N LEU A 11 -1.76 -2.43 -10.34
CA LEU A 11 -2.14 -3.83 -10.16
C LEU A 11 -2.44 -4.15 -8.68
N ILE A 12 -1.57 -3.72 -7.76
CA ILE A 12 -1.77 -3.95 -6.32
C ILE A 12 -2.93 -3.11 -5.78
N HIS A 13 -3.13 -1.88 -6.27
CA HIS A 13 -4.28 -1.06 -5.87
C HIS A 13 -5.60 -1.74 -6.17
N ARG A 14 -5.74 -2.36 -7.35
CA ARG A 14 -6.92 -3.15 -7.70
C ARG A 14 -7.05 -4.41 -6.85
N ALA A 15 -5.96 -5.17 -6.69
CA ALA A 15 -5.96 -6.43 -5.95
C ALA A 15 -6.22 -6.27 -4.45
N SER A 16 -5.79 -5.16 -3.85
CA SER A 16 -5.94 -4.85 -2.43
C SER A 16 -7.24 -4.10 -2.07
N GLY A 17 -8.09 -3.81 -3.06
CA GLY A 17 -9.32 -3.06 -2.84
C GLY A 17 -9.09 -1.57 -2.53
N GLY A 18 -8.02 -0.97 -3.06
CA GLY A 18 -7.76 0.48 -2.96
C GLY A 18 -6.53 0.88 -2.14
N LYS A 19 -5.67 -0.05 -1.72
CA LYS A 19 -4.42 0.30 -1.04
C LYS A 19 -3.35 0.65 -2.06
N HIS A 20 -2.64 1.74 -1.81
CA HIS A 20 -1.53 2.18 -2.63
C HIS A 20 -0.27 1.41 -2.23
N ALA A 21 0.36 0.76 -3.20
CA ALA A 21 1.64 0.13 -2.96
C ALA A 21 2.76 1.16 -2.90
N ASN A 22 3.62 1.04 -1.90
CA ASN A 22 4.86 1.79 -1.86
C ASN A 22 5.91 1.04 -2.68
N TRP A 23 6.24 1.55 -3.87
CA TRP A 23 7.32 0.97 -4.68
C TRP A 23 8.68 1.05 -3.97
N ASN A 24 8.85 1.87 -2.94
CA ASN A 24 10.06 1.96 -2.14
C ASN A 24 9.75 1.81 -0.64
N PRO A 25 9.43 0.60 -0.14
CA PRO A 25 8.99 0.40 1.25
C PRO A 25 9.93 0.93 2.36
N PRO A 26 11.26 1.03 2.17
CA PRO A 26 12.14 1.71 3.12
C PRO A 26 11.83 3.21 3.31
N LYS A 27 11.21 3.87 2.33
CA LYS A 27 10.72 5.24 2.46
C LYS A 27 9.45 5.20 3.30
N LYS A 28 9.58 5.53 4.59
CA LYS A 28 8.47 5.53 5.54
C LYS A 28 7.36 6.49 5.09
N VAL A 29 6.13 6.01 5.14
CA VAL A 29 4.90 6.79 4.98
C VAL A 29 4.13 6.60 6.28
N LEU A 30 3.66 7.67 6.88
CA LEU A 30 3.01 7.65 8.20
C LEU A 30 1.54 8.06 8.09
N VAL A 31 0.72 7.54 9.00
CA VAL A 31 -0.66 8.01 9.14
C VAL A 31 -0.66 9.52 9.38
N GLY A 32 -1.55 10.22 8.66
CA GLY A 32 -1.67 11.67 8.70
C GLY A 32 -0.70 12.42 7.80
N ASP A 33 0.23 11.75 7.11
CA ASP A 33 1.02 12.39 6.06
C ASP A 33 0.08 12.88 4.94
N TRP A 34 0.32 14.08 4.42
CA TRP A 34 -0.45 14.66 3.32
C TRP A 34 0.45 15.10 2.18
N GLY A 35 -0.10 15.07 0.96
CA GLY A 35 0.64 15.35 -0.26
C GLY A 35 -0.09 14.89 -1.51
N TYR A 36 0.64 14.33 -2.47
CA TYR A 36 0.09 13.82 -3.73
C TYR A 36 0.87 12.60 -4.24
N VAL A 37 0.27 11.80 -5.12
CA VAL A 37 0.98 10.76 -5.86
C VAL A 37 1.54 11.36 -7.13
N ASP A 38 2.84 11.24 -7.34
CA ASP A 38 3.48 11.69 -8.57
C ASP A 38 3.16 10.75 -9.72
N LYS A 39 2.54 11.28 -10.78
CA LYS A 39 2.08 10.48 -11.94
C LYS A 39 3.23 9.76 -12.67
N ALA A 40 4.43 10.35 -12.68
CA ALA A 40 5.57 9.84 -13.43
C ALA A 40 6.37 8.78 -12.67
N THR A 41 6.34 8.78 -11.34
CA THR A 41 7.10 7.83 -10.50
C THR A 41 6.22 6.86 -9.74
N ALA A 42 4.92 7.14 -9.66
CA ALA A 42 3.96 6.46 -8.79
C ALA A 42 4.32 6.52 -7.29
N GLU A 43 5.22 7.42 -6.89
CA GLU A 43 5.57 7.61 -5.50
C GLU A 43 4.64 8.62 -4.83
N PHE A 44 4.37 8.40 -3.54
CA PHE A 44 3.77 9.43 -2.70
C PHE A 44 4.83 10.50 -2.35
N VAL A 45 4.50 11.75 -2.68
CA VAL A 45 5.29 12.93 -2.38
C VAL A 45 4.68 13.63 -1.17
N LYS A 46 5.30 13.44 -0.01
CA LYS A 46 4.90 14.06 1.26
C LYS A 46 5.21 15.56 1.24
N GLU A 47 4.20 16.35 1.59
CA GLU A 47 4.32 17.80 1.80
C GLU A 47 4.25 18.17 3.29
N GLY A 48 3.59 17.35 4.12
CA GLY A 48 3.57 17.53 5.57
C GLY A 48 2.86 16.39 6.29
N ASN A 49 2.55 16.59 7.58
CA ASN A 49 1.75 15.68 8.38
C ASN A 49 0.73 16.47 9.22
N ILE A 50 -0.51 16.00 9.32
CA ILE A 50 -1.61 16.71 10.01
C ILE A 50 -1.39 16.85 11.52
N PHE A 51 -0.55 16.02 12.13
CA PHE A 51 -0.25 16.06 13.56
C PHE A 51 0.92 16.98 13.91
N THR A 52 1.87 17.17 12.99
CA THR A 52 3.04 18.02 13.21
C THR A 52 2.85 19.44 12.67
N ASP A 53 1.98 19.60 11.67
CA ASP A 53 1.69 20.89 11.07
C ASP A 53 0.93 21.80 12.06
N PRO A 54 1.34 23.08 12.26
CA PRO A 54 0.73 23.95 13.28
C PRO A 54 -0.75 24.28 13.11
N LEU A 55 -1.26 24.38 11.87
CA LEU A 55 -2.68 24.69 11.67
C LEU A 55 -3.55 23.45 11.84
N CYS A 56 -3.07 22.31 11.32
CA CYS A 56 -3.77 21.04 11.44
C CYS A 56 -3.75 20.54 12.88
N SER A 57 -2.60 20.57 13.55
CA SER A 57 -2.47 20.12 14.94
C SER A 57 -3.35 20.91 15.89
N LYS A 58 -3.43 22.24 15.71
CA LYS A 58 -4.36 23.10 16.44
C LYS A 58 -5.82 22.72 16.21
N ALA A 59 -6.21 22.40 14.98
CA ALA A 59 -7.58 21.93 14.70
C ALA A 59 -7.89 20.58 15.37
N LEU A 60 -6.86 19.77 15.63
CA LEU A 60 -6.97 18.44 16.24
C LEU A 60 -6.68 18.44 17.75
N GLU A 61 -6.39 19.58 18.38
CA GLU A 61 -5.86 19.66 19.75
C GLU A 61 -6.76 19.03 20.84
N HIS A 62 -8.07 18.93 20.57
CA HIS A 62 -9.05 18.32 21.48
C HIS A 62 -9.44 16.88 21.12
N LEU A 63 -8.70 16.22 20.21
CA LEU A 63 -8.90 14.80 19.92
C LEU A 63 -7.88 13.98 20.71
N GLU A 64 -8.39 13.05 21.52
CA GLU A 64 -7.55 12.08 22.21
C GLU A 64 -7.23 10.94 21.24
N ASN A 65 -5.93 10.74 20.98
CA ASN A 65 -5.35 9.64 20.21
C ASN A 65 -6.21 9.13 19.02
N PRO A 66 -6.34 9.90 17.92
CA PRO A 66 -7.18 9.52 16.79
C PRO A 66 -6.56 8.45 15.87
N ILE A 67 -5.48 7.78 16.32
CA ILE A 67 -4.79 6.71 15.61
C ILE A 67 -5.06 5.40 16.35
N ILE A 68 -5.63 4.45 15.63
CA ILE A 68 -5.88 3.09 16.10
C ILE A 68 -4.81 2.19 15.51
N VAL A 69 -4.19 1.36 16.34
CA VAL A 69 -3.20 0.36 15.92
C VAL A 69 -3.85 -1.02 15.99
N SER A 70 -3.75 -1.81 14.91
CA SER A 70 -4.26 -3.18 14.89
C SER A 70 -3.42 -4.10 15.75
N ASP A 71 -3.99 -5.27 16.06
CA ASP A 71 -3.18 -6.41 16.46
C ASP A 71 -2.21 -6.79 15.32
N PRO A 72 -0.99 -7.28 15.63
CA PRO A 72 -0.06 -7.72 14.61
C PRO A 72 -0.61 -8.92 13.81
N GLU A 73 -0.41 -8.91 12.50
CA GLU A 73 -0.71 -10.00 11.59
C GLU A 73 0.60 -10.65 11.11
N ASP A 74 0.71 -11.97 11.19
CA ASP A 74 1.95 -12.67 10.82
C ASP A 74 2.30 -12.50 9.34
N LEU A 75 1.28 -12.44 8.47
CA LEU A 75 1.45 -12.45 7.03
C LEU A 75 0.30 -11.74 6.31
N VAL A 76 0.63 -10.74 5.49
CA VAL A 76 -0.30 -10.12 4.53
C VAL A 76 0.19 -10.35 3.11
N ARG A 77 -0.73 -10.67 2.20
CA ARG A 77 -0.44 -10.90 0.78
C ARG A 77 -1.51 -10.33 -0.12
N PHE A 78 -1.07 -9.70 -1.20
CA PHE A 78 -1.92 -9.39 -2.35
C PHE A 78 -1.20 -9.80 -3.63
N ASP A 79 -1.96 -10.30 -4.59
CA ASP A 79 -1.46 -10.66 -5.90
C ASP A 79 -2.47 -10.31 -6.99
N ALA A 80 -1.95 -9.96 -8.17
CA ALA A 80 -2.71 -9.57 -9.33
C ALA A 80 -2.22 -10.37 -10.54
N ASN A 81 -3.16 -10.88 -11.35
CA ASN A 81 -2.89 -11.73 -12.51
C ASN A 81 -1.98 -12.94 -12.20
N ALA A 82 -2.09 -13.48 -10.99
CA ALA A 82 -1.34 -14.64 -10.52
C ALA A 82 -2.30 -15.76 -10.13
N LEU A 83 -1.85 -17.00 -10.32
CA LEU A 83 -2.47 -18.18 -9.73
C LEU A 83 -1.57 -18.62 -8.58
N SER A 84 -2.03 -18.49 -7.35
CA SER A 84 -1.29 -18.94 -6.17
C SER A 84 -1.48 -20.44 -5.99
N ASP A 85 -0.40 -21.22 -6.08
CA ASP A 85 -0.44 -22.70 -6.00
C ASP A 85 -0.62 -23.23 -4.56
N GLY A 86 -0.83 -22.32 -3.60
CA GLY A 86 -1.21 -22.62 -2.23
C GLY A 86 -1.48 -21.35 -1.43
N THR A 87 -2.39 -21.43 -0.46
CA THR A 87 -2.42 -20.50 0.68
C THR A 87 -1.06 -20.59 1.36
N GLY A 88 -0.36 -19.45 1.53
CA GLY A 88 0.96 -19.43 2.15
C GLY A 88 0.95 -20.20 3.46
N LYS A 89 1.61 -21.35 3.50
CA LYS A 89 1.70 -22.14 4.74
C LYS A 89 2.78 -21.47 5.58
N LEU A 90 2.35 -20.84 6.67
CA LEU A 90 3.24 -20.56 7.79
C LEU A 90 3.53 -21.91 8.44
N SER A 91 4.76 -22.42 8.31
CA SER A 91 5.20 -23.57 9.08
C SER A 91 6.28 -23.14 10.05
N SER A 92 6.16 -23.57 11.31
CA SER A 92 7.27 -23.55 12.25
C SER A 92 8.06 -24.83 12.06
N ASP A 93 9.28 -24.72 11.54
CA ASP A 93 10.19 -25.84 11.42
C ASP A 93 11.19 -25.74 12.58
N LEU A 94 11.33 -26.80 13.38
CA LEU A 94 12.48 -26.95 14.27
C LEU A 94 13.68 -27.40 13.41
N GLY A 95 14.72 -26.56 13.36
CA GLY A 95 15.99 -26.92 12.73
C GLY A 95 16.65 -28.10 13.44
N ALA A 96 17.55 -28.80 12.74
CA ALA A 96 18.32 -29.94 13.29
C ALA A 96 19.16 -29.56 14.53
N THR A 97 19.37 -28.25 14.76
CA THR A 97 20.09 -27.65 15.90
C THR A 97 19.16 -27.18 17.04
N GLY A 98 17.82 -27.33 16.92
CA GLY A 98 16.87 -26.88 17.93
C GLY A 98 16.37 -25.44 17.74
N GLU A 99 16.79 -24.75 16.68
CA GLU A 99 16.31 -23.41 16.34
C GLU A 99 14.85 -23.45 15.87
N MET A 100 14.01 -22.55 16.42
CA MET A 100 12.63 -22.35 15.96
C MET A 100 12.64 -21.31 14.82
N GLY A 101 12.52 -21.77 13.58
CA GLY A 101 12.42 -20.91 12.40
C GLY A 101 10.98 -20.80 11.92
N ILE A 102 10.52 -19.58 11.66
CA ILE A 102 9.28 -19.35 10.92
C ILE A 102 9.63 -19.44 9.44
N LYS A 103 8.99 -20.38 8.75
CA LYS A 103 9.11 -20.54 7.31
C LYS A 103 7.82 -20.09 6.64
N VAL A 104 7.89 -18.97 5.94
CA VAL A 104 6.83 -18.54 5.02
C VAL A 104 7.20 -19.10 3.66
N ASN A 105 6.36 -19.92 3.04
CA ASN A 105 6.55 -20.35 1.65
C ASN A 105 5.35 -19.96 0.79
N ALA A 106 5.62 -19.41 -0.38
CA ALA A 106 4.65 -18.98 -1.35
C ALA A 106 5.14 -19.28 -2.77
N SER A 107 4.23 -19.71 -3.64
CA SER A 107 4.52 -19.90 -5.05
C SER A 107 3.36 -19.42 -5.91
N TRP A 108 3.71 -18.84 -7.06
CA TRP A 108 2.77 -18.28 -8.02
C TRP A 108 3.11 -18.76 -9.41
N SER A 109 2.08 -18.96 -10.22
CA SER A 109 2.18 -19.09 -11.67
C SER A 109 1.51 -17.92 -12.37
N PHE A 110 2.14 -17.45 -13.44
CA PHE A 110 1.76 -16.26 -14.20
C PHE A 110 1.53 -16.60 -15.66
N SER A 111 0.42 -16.08 -16.20
CA SER A 111 0.13 -16.17 -17.63
C SER A 111 1.01 -15.19 -18.42
N PRO A 112 1.45 -15.53 -19.65
CA PRO A 112 2.16 -14.59 -20.50
C PRO A 112 1.29 -13.44 -21.04
N LYS A 113 -0.04 -13.53 -20.91
CA LYS A 113 -0.96 -12.52 -21.46
C LYS A 113 -0.83 -11.16 -20.78
N ASN A 114 -0.81 -11.15 -19.44
CA ASN A 114 -0.77 -9.94 -18.64
C ASN A 114 0.39 -10.02 -17.64
N ARG A 115 0.95 -8.88 -17.27
CA ARG A 115 1.89 -8.77 -16.16
C ARG A 115 1.16 -9.08 -14.86
N GLY A 116 1.74 -9.97 -14.08
CA GLY A 116 1.41 -10.18 -12.68
C GLY A 116 2.24 -9.33 -11.73
N ALA A 117 1.65 -9.04 -10.58
CA ALA A 117 2.28 -8.36 -9.46
C ALA A 117 1.98 -9.11 -8.16
N VAL A 118 2.94 -9.11 -7.24
CA VAL A 118 2.81 -9.72 -5.91
C VAL A 118 3.39 -8.77 -4.87
N ILE A 119 2.73 -8.70 -3.73
CA ILE A 119 3.26 -8.17 -2.48
C ILE A 119 3.03 -9.19 -1.37
N THR A 120 4.07 -9.50 -0.61
CA THR A 120 3.99 -10.29 0.63
C THR A 120 4.71 -9.51 1.73
N ALA A 121 4.10 -9.39 2.91
CA ALA A 121 4.66 -8.70 4.06
C ALA A 121 4.47 -9.54 5.34
N THR A 122 5.45 -9.52 6.24
CA THR A 122 5.45 -10.30 7.50
C THR A 122 5.54 -9.41 8.73
N ASP A 123 5.00 -9.90 9.86
CA ASP A 123 4.94 -9.15 11.13
C ASP A 123 4.32 -7.76 10.91
N VAL A 124 3.14 -7.78 10.32
CA VAL A 124 2.44 -6.60 9.85
C VAL A 124 1.70 -5.94 11.00
N VAL A 125 1.87 -4.62 11.12
CA VAL A 125 1.06 -3.79 12.01
C VAL A 125 0.41 -2.71 11.17
N THR A 126 -0.91 -2.59 11.29
CA THR A 126 -1.67 -1.57 10.56
C THR A 126 -2.10 -0.45 11.50
N GLU A 127 -1.81 0.78 11.10
CA GLU A 127 -2.27 1.98 11.79
C GLU A 127 -3.38 2.63 10.97
N TYR A 128 -4.47 3.05 11.62
CA TYR A 128 -5.64 3.68 11.00
C TYR A 128 -5.96 5.03 11.63
N LEU A 129 -6.33 5.99 10.80
CA LEU A 129 -6.85 7.28 11.21
C LEU A 129 -8.36 7.20 11.37
N GLU A 130 -8.88 7.69 12.49
CA GLU A 130 -10.32 7.84 12.71
C GLU A 130 -10.91 8.99 11.87
N THR A 131 -11.07 8.75 10.56
CA THR A 131 -11.52 9.76 9.60
C THR A 131 -12.87 10.41 9.95
N GLY A 132 -13.75 9.70 10.67
CA GLY A 132 -15.05 10.22 11.10
C GLY A 132 -14.97 11.39 12.10
N ILE A 133 -13.91 11.46 12.90
CA ILE A 133 -13.70 12.55 13.88
C ILE A 133 -12.64 13.54 13.43
N VAL A 134 -11.64 13.08 12.66
CA VAL A 134 -10.52 13.91 12.22
C VAL A 134 -10.92 14.81 11.05
N PHE A 135 -11.51 14.25 10.00
CA PHE A 135 -11.74 14.98 8.76
C PHE A 135 -12.72 16.15 8.87
N PRO A 136 -13.79 16.09 9.70
CA PRO A 136 -14.65 17.25 9.93
C PRO A 136 -13.94 18.48 10.49
N ARG A 137 -12.79 18.31 11.15
CA ARG A 137 -12.00 19.43 11.69
C ARG A 137 -10.98 19.97 10.70
N LEU A 138 -10.64 19.18 9.68
CA LEU A 138 -9.63 19.52 8.67
C LEU A 138 -10.23 20.10 7.39
N GLY A 139 -11.54 19.91 7.16
CA GLY A 139 -12.20 20.26 5.89
C GLY A 139 -12.10 21.72 5.46
N ASP A 140 -11.94 22.65 6.41
CA ASP A 140 -11.84 24.09 6.14
C ASP A 140 -10.38 24.58 5.99
N ILE A 141 -9.40 23.70 6.15
CA ILE A 141 -7.99 24.06 6.06
C ILE A 141 -7.55 24.09 4.58
N ALA A 142 -7.40 25.29 4.04
CA ALA A 142 -7.15 25.53 2.62
C ALA A 142 -5.94 24.77 2.03
N LYS A 143 -4.89 24.51 2.82
CA LYS A 143 -3.70 23.78 2.33
C LYS A 143 -3.91 22.29 2.08
N LEU A 144 -4.92 21.69 2.73
CA LEU A 144 -5.28 20.29 2.52
C LEU A 144 -6.22 20.11 1.33
N LYS A 145 -6.61 21.21 0.68
CA LYS A 145 -7.47 21.19 -0.50
C LYS A 145 -6.76 20.48 -1.64
N ASP A 146 -7.46 19.51 -2.25
CA ASP A 146 -6.97 18.71 -3.37
C ASP A 146 -5.71 17.88 -3.01
N LYS A 147 -5.44 17.67 -1.72
CA LYS A 147 -4.35 16.83 -1.22
C LYS A 147 -4.88 15.47 -0.78
N ALA A 148 -4.05 14.46 -1.01
CA ALA A 148 -4.25 13.13 -0.44
C ALA A 148 -3.74 13.13 1.01
N ILE A 149 -4.49 12.50 1.90
CA ILE A 149 -4.11 12.24 3.28
C ILE A 149 -3.99 10.73 3.45
N VAL A 150 -2.88 10.29 4.04
CA VAL A 150 -2.66 8.90 4.44
C VAL A 150 -3.53 8.60 5.65
N VAL A 151 -4.54 7.74 5.46
CA VAL A 151 -5.48 7.35 6.51
C VAL A 151 -5.21 5.98 7.09
N GLU A 152 -4.36 5.20 6.43
CA GLU A 152 -3.98 3.88 6.87
C GLU A 152 -2.57 3.60 6.39
N THR A 153 -1.73 3.02 7.23
CA THR A 153 -0.42 2.53 6.84
C THR A 153 -0.21 1.13 7.35
N LEU A 154 0.25 0.27 6.47
CA LEU A 154 0.68 -1.07 6.80
C LEU A 154 2.19 -1.04 6.96
N THR A 155 2.67 -1.33 8.16
CA THR A 155 4.10 -1.40 8.48
C THR A 155 4.51 -2.85 8.71
N CYS A 156 5.74 -3.22 8.38
CA CYS A 156 6.20 -4.60 8.51
C CYS A 156 7.69 -4.73 8.80
N SER A 157 8.10 -5.91 9.26
CA SER A 157 9.52 -6.29 9.45
C SER A 157 10.16 -6.84 8.19
N GLY A 158 9.35 -7.39 7.28
CA GLY A 158 9.82 -7.98 6.03
C GLY A 158 8.83 -7.80 4.90
N TYR A 159 9.34 -7.65 3.69
CA TYR A 159 8.51 -7.63 2.49
C TYR A 159 9.19 -8.31 1.30
N GLY A 160 8.37 -8.80 0.38
CA GLY A 160 8.76 -9.20 -0.96
C GLY A 160 7.79 -8.66 -2.01
N LEU A 161 8.31 -7.89 -2.95
CA LEU A 161 7.57 -7.36 -4.10
C LEU A 161 8.05 -8.05 -5.38
N LEU A 162 7.14 -8.44 -6.25
CA LEU A 162 7.46 -8.92 -7.59
C LEU A 162 6.58 -8.23 -8.61
N LEU A 163 7.19 -7.81 -9.71
CA LEU A 163 6.50 -7.45 -10.94
C LEU A 163 7.09 -8.28 -12.06
N THR A 164 6.24 -9.05 -12.73
CA THR A 164 6.66 -9.92 -13.83
C THR A 164 6.99 -9.13 -15.10
N ASP A 165 7.82 -9.72 -15.95
CA ASP A 165 8.13 -9.18 -17.28
C ASP A 165 6.96 -9.41 -18.24
N LYS A 166 6.79 -8.49 -19.18
CA LYS A 166 5.76 -8.57 -20.22
C LYS A 166 5.95 -9.82 -21.08
N GLY A 167 4.84 -10.50 -21.41
CA GLY A 167 4.79 -11.53 -22.45
C GLY A 167 5.46 -12.87 -22.11
N ARG A 168 6.13 -13.01 -20.96
CA ARG A 168 6.88 -14.22 -20.62
C ARG A 168 6.08 -15.24 -19.81
N GLY A 169 5.22 -14.79 -18.90
CA GLY A 169 4.60 -15.69 -17.92
C GLY A 169 5.66 -16.46 -17.11
N GLY A 170 5.27 -17.55 -16.46
CA GLY A 170 6.18 -18.46 -15.74
C GLY A 170 5.85 -18.59 -14.27
N SER A 171 6.77 -19.16 -13.49
CA SER A 171 6.60 -19.34 -12.04
C SER A 171 7.49 -18.42 -11.21
N ALA A 172 7.06 -18.11 -10.00
CA ALA A 172 7.89 -17.50 -8.96
C ALA A 172 7.62 -18.14 -7.61
N SER A 173 8.62 -18.16 -6.74
CA SER A 173 8.51 -18.61 -5.35
C SER A 173 9.21 -17.63 -4.42
N LEU A 174 8.68 -17.53 -3.20
CA LEU A 174 9.21 -16.68 -2.14
C LEU A 174 9.20 -17.48 -0.84
N THR A 175 10.36 -17.61 -0.22
CA THR A 175 10.53 -18.26 1.07
C THR A 175 11.21 -17.32 2.06
N LEU A 176 10.61 -17.09 3.23
CA LEU A 176 11.32 -16.47 4.37
C LEU A 176 11.92 -17.58 5.21
N GLU A 177 13.21 -17.49 5.48
CA GLU A 177 13.87 -18.32 6.47
C GLU A 177 14.34 -17.41 7.61
N THR A 178 13.83 -17.64 8.81
CA THR A 178 14.32 -16.98 10.03
C THR A 178 15.22 -17.92 10.81
N TRP A 179 16.21 -17.36 11.50
CA TRP A 179 17.13 -18.09 12.37
C TRP A 179 17.34 -17.30 13.67
N VAL A 180 17.57 -18.02 14.75
CA VAL A 180 17.89 -17.43 16.05
C VAL A 180 19.37 -17.66 16.29
N SER A 181 20.16 -16.58 16.28
CA SER A 181 21.58 -16.71 16.60
C SER A 181 21.79 -16.90 18.10
N GLU A 182 22.22 -18.09 18.54
CA GLU A 182 22.58 -18.38 19.94
C GLU A 182 23.89 -17.72 20.41
N ALA A 183 24.55 -16.92 19.57
CA ALA A 183 25.84 -16.31 19.87
C ALA A 183 25.73 -15.11 20.82
N GLY A 184 25.68 -15.39 22.13
CA GLY A 184 26.45 -14.64 23.13
C GLY A 184 25.73 -13.52 23.88
N LEU A 185 25.81 -13.61 25.22
CA LEU A 185 25.37 -12.67 26.26
C LEU A 185 26.01 -11.25 26.24
N THR A 186 26.24 -10.66 25.06
CA THR A 186 26.76 -9.30 24.93
C THR A 186 25.99 -8.53 23.86
N ALA A 187 25.05 -7.69 24.32
CA ALA A 187 24.37 -6.61 23.60
C ALA A 187 23.96 -6.91 22.13
N GLY A 188 22.82 -7.58 21.96
CA GLY A 188 22.11 -7.69 20.67
C GLY A 188 21.81 -9.13 20.26
N SER A 189 21.02 -9.86 21.06
CA SER A 189 20.43 -11.13 20.63
C SER A 189 19.39 -10.83 19.54
N GLY A 190 19.78 -10.97 18.27
CA GLY A 190 18.92 -10.65 17.13
C GLY A 190 18.34 -11.91 16.49
N ILE A 191 17.02 -11.95 16.36
CA ILE A 191 16.35 -12.84 15.39
C ILE A 191 16.77 -12.37 14.00
N GLY A 192 17.44 -13.22 13.24
CA GLY A 192 17.82 -12.97 11.86
C GLY A 192 16.82 -13.58 10.89
N GLY A 193 16.81 -13.10 9.65
CA GLY A 193 16.01 -13.71 8.59
C GLY A 193 16.40 -13.21 7.21
N ALA A 194 16.13 -14.02 6.20
CA ALA A 194 16.39 -13.68 4.81
C ALA A 194 15.33 -14.27 3.87
N TRP A 195 14.98 -13.50 2.85
CA TRP A 195 14.13 -13.95 1.76
C TRP A 195 14.94 -14.72 0.73
N LYS A 196 14.59 -15.98 0.49
CA LYS A 196 14.97 -16.74 -0.70
C LYS A 196 13.90 -16.56 -1.76
N CYS A 197 14.30 -16.13 -2.94
CA CYS A 197 13.39 -15.78 -4.02
C CYS A 197 13.82 -16.50 -5.30
N GLU A 198 12.88 -17.12 -5.99
CA GLU A 198 13.10 -17.65 -7.34
C GLU A 198 12.03 -17.08 -8.27
N SER A 199 12.40 -16.73 -9.49
CA SER A 199 11.45 -16.25 -10.49
C SER A 199 11.95 -16.53 -11.90
N GLN A 200 11.08 -17.08 -12.73
CA GLN A 200 11.33 -17.25 -14.18
C GLN A 200 11.06 -15.94 -14.95
N THR A 201 10.32 -15.01 -14.36
CA THR A 201 9.95 -13.73 -14.94
C THR A 201 9.95 -12.62 -13.90
N GLY A 202 10.37 -11.41 -14.28
CA GLY A 202 10.38 -10.25 -13.40
C GLY A 202 11.57 -10.21 -12.43
N THR A 203 11.52 -9.24 -11.52
CA THR A 203 12.57 -9.05 -10.50
C THR A 203 11.95 -8.87 -9.13
N TRP A 204 12.42 -9.68 -8.18
CA TRP A 204 12.07 -9.54 -6.78
C TRP A 204 12.75 -8.34 -6.14
N ARG A 205 12.00 -7.60 -5.33
CA ARG A 205 12.53 -6.60 -4.41
C ARG A 205 12.15 -7.03 -3.00
N THR A 206 13.14 -7.41 -2.22
CA THR A 206 12.91 -7.94 -0.88
C THR A 206 13.76 -7.22 0.15
N ALA A 207 13.25 -7.17 1.37
CA ALA A 207 14.03 -6.80 2.53
C ALA A 207 13.45 -7.49 3.77
N TYR A 208 14.32 -7.75 4.73
CA TYR A 208 13.94 -8.25 6.05
C TYR A 208 14.85 -7.58 7.08
N GLY A 209 14.27 -7.08 8.16
CA GLY A 209 15.03 -6.43 9.20
C GLY A 209 14.19 -6.12 10.43
N TYR A 210 14.53 -6.78 11.54
CA TYR A 210 14.26 -6.25 12.86
C TYR A 210 15.33 -5.20 13.18
N ARG A 211 14.91 -3.95 13.42
CA ARG A 211 15.78 -3.01 14.13
C ARG A 211 15.60 -3.27 15.61
N ALA A 212 16.71 -3.34 16.36
CA ALA A 212 16.71 -3.61 17.80
C ALA A 212 15.77 -2.65 18.59
N ASP A 213 15.50 -1.46 18.04
CA ASP A 213 14.70 -0.41 18.68
C ASP A 213 13.37 -0.08 17.93
N GLU A 214 13.13 -0.62 16.72
CA GLU A 214 11.91 -0.36 15.93
C GLU A 214 11.30 -1.71 15.46
N LYS A 215 10.09 -2.02 15.94
CA LYS A 215 9.37 -3.28 15.62
C LYS A 215 8.91 -3.38 14.15
N SER A 216 8.81 -2.27 13.42
CA SER A 216 8.40 -2.24 12.01
C SER A 216 9.26 -1.26 11.22
N THR A 217 10.00 -1.77 10.24
CA THR A 217 11.03 -0.99 9.53
C THR A 217 10.53 -0.43 8.19
N TYR A 218 9.56 -1.09 7.56
CA TYR A 218 9.12 -0.79 6.20
C TYR A 218 7.63 -0.43 6.15
N THR A 219 7.23 0.39 5.17
CA THR A 219 5.82 0.72 4.88
C THR A 219 5.46 0.29 3.46
N PRO A 220 5.09 -0.98 3.22
CA PRO A 220 4.86 -1.47 1.86
C PRO A 220 3.49 -1.09 1.27
N LEU A 221 2.48 -0.80 2.10
CA LEU A 221 1.14 -0.38 1.65
C LEU A 221 0.61 0.79 2.51
N PHE A 222 -0.22 1.63 1.91
CA PHE A 222 -0.94 2.69 2.61
C PHE A 222 -2.25 3.02 1.89
N THR A 223 -3.23 3.59 2.60
CA THR A 223 -4.51 4.04 2.02
C THR A 223 -4.56 5.56 2.00
N LEU A 224 -4.97 6.13 0.87
CA LEU A 224 -5.11 7.56 0.67
C LEU A 224 -6.59 7.96 0.61
N ARG A 225 -6.92 9.12 1.18
CA ARG A 225 -8.23 9.76 1.04
C ARG A 225 -8.10 11.26 0.81
N THR A 226 -9.10 11.84 0.17
CA THR A 226 -9.22 13.29 -0.06
C THR A 226 -10.36 13.86 0.76
N LEU A 227 -10.18 15.09 1.24
CA LEU A 227 -11.26 15.83 1.89
C LEU A 227 -12.22 16.36 0.82
N LYS A 228 -13.52 16.07 0.96
CA LYS A 228 -14.52 16.72 0.10
C LYS A 228 -14.63 18.18 0.51
N ARG A 229 -14.74 19.08 -0.48
CA ARG A 229 -15.19 20.45 -0.17
C ARG A 229 -16.58 20.37 0.44
N ARG A 230 -16.76 21.03 1.57
CA ARG A 230 -18.08 21.32 2.12
C ARG A 230 -18.75 22.35 1.21
N LEU A 231 -19.36 21.87 0.12
CA LEU A 231 -20.30 22.65 -0.65
C LEU A 231 -21.51 22.86 0.26
N TRP A 232 -21.65 24.06 0.81
CA TRP A 232 -22.79 24.41 1.65
C TRP A 232 -24.07 24.15 0.86
N PRO A 233 -24.92 23.19 1.27
CA PRO A 233 -26.24 23.09 0.69
C PRO A 233 -27.00 24.33 1.14
N ARG A 234 -27.49 25.15 0.21
CA ARG A 234 -28.45 26.23 0.50
C ARG A 234 -29.83 25.72 0.92
N TYR A 235 -29.93 24.50 1.43
CA TYR A 235 -31.19 23.88 1.84
C TYR A 235 -31.29 23.83 3.37
N ARG A 236 -32.18 24.65 3.93
CA ARG A 236 -32.65 24.51 5.31
C ARG A 236 -33.30 23.14 5.47
N GLY A 237 -32.74 22.30 6.34
CA GLY A 237 -33.47 21.17 6.95
C GLY A 237 -32.97 19.76 6.67
N ALA A 238 -31.97 19.54 5.82
CA ALA A 238 -31.36 18.21 5.66
C ALA A 238 -30.21 18.02 6.66
N GLN A 239 -30.25 16.96 7.47
CA GLN A 239 -29.08 16.52 8.24
C GLN A 239 -27.94 16.20 7.26
N PRO A 240 -26.71 16.68 7.48
CA PRO A 240 -25.59 16.38 6.60
C PRO A 240 -25.17 14.92 6.80
N LEU A 241 -25.78 14.02 6.04
CA LEU A 241 -25.38 12.63 5.91
C LEU A 241 -24.81 12.45 4.52
N THR A 242 -23.49 12.58 4.38
CA THR A 242 -22.71 11.97 3.30
C THR A 242 -21.23 12.19 3.59
N ASN A 243 -20.45 11.12 3.57
CA ASN A 243 -19.04 11.05 3.97
C ASN A 243 -18.26 12.30 3.54
N GLN A 244 -17.58 12.98 4.47
CA GLN A 244 -16.84 14.22 4.21
C GLN A 244 -15.52 14.01 3.43
N TYR A 245 -15.37 12.82 2.83
CA TYR A 245 -14.17 12.38 2.16
C TYR A 245 -14.48 11.36 1.08
N GLU A 246 -13.52 11.18 0.19
CA GLU A 246 -13.56 10.22 -0.92
C GLU A 246 -12.28 9.37 -0.89
N GLY A 247 -12.34 8.21 -1.54
CA GLY A 247 -11.12 7.47 -1.86
C GLY A 247 -10.26 8.34 -2.78
N TYR A 248 -8.95 8.33 -2.57
CA TYR A 248 -8.05 8.99 -3.52
C TYR A 248 -8.02 8.18 -4.82
N GLU A 249 -8.36 8.85 -5.93
CA GLU A 249 -8.23 8.27 -7.26
C GLU A 249 -6.78 8.37 -7.72
N LEU A 250 -6.28 7.32 -8.37
CA LEU A 250 -4.93 7.34 -8.95
C LEU A 250 -4.84 8.48 -9.98
N PRO A 251 -3.69 9.17 -10.09
CA PRO A 251 -3.53 10.31 -11.00
C PRO A 251 -3.37 9.87 -12.47
N TRP A 252 -3.81 8.65 -12.79
CA TRP A 252 -3.74 8.06 -14.12
C TRP A 252 -4.96 7.22 -14.46
N ASN A 253 -5.23 7.13 -15.75
CA ASN A 253 -6.28 6.27 -16.30
C ASN A 253 -5.88 4.80 -16.26
N VAL A 254 -6.78 3.93 -16.74
CA VAL A 254 -6.49 2.49 -16.89
C VAL A 254 -5.18 2.31 -17.67
N LEU A 255 -4.26 1.55 -17.09
CA LEU A 255 -2.97 1.28 -17.71
C LEU A 255 -2.98 0.00 -18.51
N ASP A 256 -2.35 0.05 -19.67
CA ASP A 256 -2.05 -1.11 -20.50
C ASP A 256 -0.95 -2.00 -19.87
N GLU A 257 -0.51 -3.03 -20.58
CA GLU A 257 0.55 -3.93 -20.11
C GLU A 257 1.93 -3.27 -20.01
N ASP A 258 2.16 -2.17 -20.71
CA ASP A 258 3.39 -1.39 -20.65
C ASP A 258 3.38 -0.37 -19.50
N GLY A 259 2.24 -0.14 -18.85
CA GLY A 259 2.09 0.87 -17.81
C GLY A 259 1.83 2.27 -18.38
N GLU A 260 1.45 2.34 -19.66
CA GLU A 260 1.02 3.54 -20.34
C GLU A 260 -0.50 3.70 -20.22
N GLU A 261 -0.99 4.94 -20.29
CA GLU A 261 -2.43 5.17 -20.23
C GLU A 261 -3.08 4.71 -21.53
N ASP A 262 -4.18 3.98 -21.40
CA ASP A 262 -5.02 3.68 -22.54
C ASP A 262 -5.67 4.99 -23.02
N THR A 263 -5.18 5.52 -24.15
CA THR A 263 -5.71 6.73 -24.78
C THR A 263 -6.95 6.44 -25.62
N ASP A 264 -7.30 5.16 -25.82
CA ASP A 264 -8.44 4.75 -26.63
C ASP A 264 -9.74 4.85 -25.82
N VAL A 265 -10.02 6.04 -25.28
CA VAL A 265 -11.41 6.43 -25.04
C VAL A 265 -11.98 6.74 -26.42
N PRO A 266 -12.93 5.96 -26.94
CA PRO A 266 -13.51 6.27 -28.24
C PRO A 266 -14.10 7.68 -28.21
N ASP A 267 -13.66 8.53 -29.13
CA ASP A 267 -14.17 9.90 -29.36
C ASP A 267 -15.68 9.95 -29.66
N ASP A 268 -16.33 8.79 -29.82
CA ASP A 268 -17.72 8.64 -30.24
C ASP A 268 -18.79 9.08 -29.21
N ILE A 269 -18.40 9.61 -28.04
CA ILE A 269 -19.35 10.23 -27.10
C ILE A 269 -19.32 11.77 -27.17
N ALA A 270 -18.32 12.38 -27.85
CA ALA A 270 -18.23 13.83 -27.96
C ALA A 270 -19.13 14.42 -29.07
N ASP A 271 -19.61 13.61 -30.02
CA ASP A 271 -20.32 14.08 -31.22
C ASP A 271 -21.66 13.37 -31.50
N SER A 272 -22.41 12.98 -30.45
CA SER A 272 -23.81 12.57 -30.62
C SER A 272 -24.77 13.73 -30.33
N PRO A 273 -25.34 14.40 -31.36
CA PRO A 273 -26.43 15.35 -31.18
C PRO A 273 -27.74 14.58 -30.98
N LEU A 274 -27.91 13.92 -29.83
CA LEU A 274 -29.16 13.23 -29.49
C LEU A 274 -29.71 13.56 -28.10
N SER A 275 -29.30 14.68 -27.50
CA SER A 275 -30.00 15.27 -26.33
C SER A 275 -31.02 16.35 -26.71
N ALA A 276 -31.39 16.46 -27.99
CA ALA A 276 -32.60 17.15 -28.41
C ALA A 276 -33.68 16.08 -28.65
N LEU A 277 -34.65 16.01 -27.73
CA LEU A 277 -35.80 15.08 -27.66
C LEU A 277 -35.52 13.78 -26.89
N TYR A 278 -35.60 13.84 -25.56
CA TYR A 278 -36.70 13.24 -24.76
C TYR A 278 -36.54 13.61 -23.27
#